data_AF-A0AAU7Z417-F1
#
_entry.id   AF-A0AAU7Z417-F1
#
_cell.length_a   1.000
_cell.length_b   1.000
_cell.length_c   1.000
_cell.angle_alpha   90.00
_cell.angle_beta   90.00
_cell.angle_gamma   90.00
#
_symmetry.space_group_name_H-M   'P 1'
#
loop_
_entity.id
_entity.type
_entity.pdbx_description
1 polymer ?
#
loop_
_entity_poly.entity_id
_entity_poly.type
_entity_poly.pdbx_seq_one_letter_code
_entity_poly.pdbx_strand_id
1 'polypeptide(L)'
;MKLRILPGKTKEFYEAFAYAPKVFEAEKAAGIITGYSIMTSVNFEGPEKWDVMYVLHFKNMAVLDTSADLAEPIIAKVYGSPEKRAEVLRMRAESTEVVSSELVREIQLKPVP
;
A
#
# COMPACT_ATOMS: atom_id res chain seq x y z
N MET A 1 4.75 0.22 3.50
CA MET A 1 5.32 -0.93 2.76
C MET A 1 6.25 -0.42 1.69
N LYS A 2 7.46 -0.97 1.61
CA LYS A 2 8.46 -0.69 0.59
C LYS A 2 8.47 -1.85 -0.41
N LEU A 3 8.41 -1.52 -1.70
CA LEU A 3 8.27 -2.45 -2.81
C LEU A 3 9.41 -2.25 -3.79
N ARG A 4 9.92 -3.36 -4.32
CA ARG A 4 10.85 -3.40 -5.44
C ARG A 4 10.14 -3.97 -6.66
N ILE A 5 10.33 -3.34 -7.79
CA ILE A 5 9.81 -3.79 -9.08
C ILE A 5 10.79 -4.82 -9.63
N LEU A 6 10.29 -6.00 -10.00
CA LEU A 6 11.14 -7.03 -10.58
C LEU A 6 11.68 -6.59 -11.97
N PRO A 7 12.90 -7.00 -12.36
CA PRO A 7 13.50 -6.60 -13.63
C PRO A 7 12.57 -6.86 -14.83
N GLY A 8 12.32 -5.82 -15.63
CA GLY A 8 11.47 -5.90 -16.82
C GLY A 8 9.96 -5.98 -16.55
N LYS A 9 9.50 -5.81 -15.30
CA LYS A 9 8.09 -5.93 -14.90
C LYS A 9 7.40 -4.60 -14.56
N THR A 10 7.98 -3.48 -14.97
CA THR A 10 7.47 -2.13 -14.65
C THR A 10 6.02 -1.93 -15.08
N LYS A 11 5.64 -2.41 -16.28
CA LYS A 11 4.28 -2.25 -16.79
C LYS A 11 3.28 -3.01 -15.93
N GLU A 12 3.53 -4.31 -15.72
CA GLU A 12 2.68 -5.20 -14.93
C GLU A 12 2.58 -4.74 -13.47
N PHE A 13 3.68 -4.22 -12.91
CA PHE A 13 3.66 -3.61 -11.59
C PHE A 13 2.67 -2.45 -11.52
N TYR A 14 2.78 -1.47 -12.41
CA TYR A 14 1.91 -0.28 -12.36
C TYR A 14 0.46 -0.59 -12.74
N GLU A 15 0.21 -1.56 -13.63
CA GLU A 15 -1.14 -2.05 -13.94
C GLU A 15 -1.80 -2.68 -12.70
N ALA A 16 -1.08 -3.51 -11.95
CA ALA A 16 -1.58 -4.08 -10.71
C ALA A 16 -1.71 -3.02 -9.59
N PHE A 17 -0.71 -2.16 -9.45
CA PHE A 17 -0.63 -1.14 -8.40
C PHE A 17 -1.65 -0.02 -8.58
N ALA A 18 -2.19 0.21 -9.78
CA ALA A 18 -3.26 1.17 -10.04
C ALA A 18 -4.55 0.90 -9.25
N TYR A 19 -4.75 -0.30 -8.72
CA TYR A 19 -5.86 -0.61 -7.82
C TYR A 19 -5.63 -0.12 -6.38
N ALA A 20 -4.38 -0.01 -5.93
CA ALA A 20 -4.05 0.43 -4.58
C ALA A 20 -4.65 1.81 -4.22
N PRO A 21 -4.45 2.90 -5.01
CA PRO A 21 -5.06 4.19 -4.67
C PRO A 21 -6.59 4.15 -4.71
N LYS A 22 -7.21 3.31 -5.56
CA LYS A 22 -8.68 3.14 -5.57
C LYS A 22 -9.19 2.52 -4.27
N VAL A 23 -8.48 1.50 -3.78
CA VAL A 23 -8.78 0.87 -2.47
C VAL A 23 -8.56 1.87 -1.36
N PHE A 24 -7.43 2.58 -1.33
CA PHE A 24 -7.10 3.51 -0.25
C PHE A 24 -8.06 4.71 -0.18
N GLU A 25 -8.48 5.27 -1.32
CA GLU A 25 -9.52 6.32 -1.32
C GLU A 25 -10.86 5.80 -0.79
N ALA A 26 -11.24 4.57 -1.13
CA ALA A 26 -12.47 3.98 -0.64
C ALA A 26 -12.41 3.64 0.86
N GLU A 27 -11.29 3.10 1.35
CA GLU A 27 -11.03 2.88 2.78
C GLU A 27 -11.02 4.19 3.57
N LYS A 28 -10.45 5.25 2.99
CA LYS A 28 -10.46 6.60 3.57
C LYS A 28 -11.87 7.17 3.64
N ALA A 29 -12.65 7.04 2.57
CA ALA A 29 -14.06 7.46 2.55
C ALA A 29 -14.92 6.70 3.58
N ALA A 30 -14.58 5.44 3.86
CA ALA A 30 -15.21 4.63 4.90
C ALA A 30 -14.67 4.90 6.32
N GLY A 31 -13.66 5.76 6.47
CA GLY A 31 -13.06 6.12 7.76
C GLY A 31 -12.15 5.05 8.36
N ILE A 32 -11.76 4.03 7.59
CA ILE A 32 -10.83 2.97 8.04
C ILE A 32 -9.41 3.54 8.17
N ILE A 33 -8.98 4.29 7.15
CA ILE A 33 -7.74 5.06 7.17
C ILE A 33 -8.06 6.56 7.21
N THR A 34 -7.17 7.36 7.78
CA THR A 34 -7.26 8.83 7.77
C THR A 34 -6.58 9.44 6.55
N GLY A 35 -5.68 8.70 5.92
CA GLY A 35 -4.96 9.14 4.72
C GLY A 35 -3.93 8.10 4.27
N TYR A 36 -3.27 8.40 3.16
CA TYR A 36 -2.17 7.61 2.64
C TYR A 36 -1.17 8.48 1.88
N SER A 37 0.00 7.93 1.60
CA SER A 37 1.01 8.52 0.71
C SER A 37 1.62 7.44 -0.15
N ILE A 38 1.93 7.76 -1.40
CA ILE A 38 2.63 6.89 -2.35
C ILE A 38 3.86 7.68 -2.83
N MET A 39 5.04 7.08 -2.75
CA MET A 39 6.32 7.71 -3.01
C MET A 39 7.19 6.79 -3.86
N THR A 40 8.10 7.37 -4.63
CA THR A 40 9.14 6.64 -5.35
C THR A 40 10.52 6.98 -4.78
N SER A 41 11.45 6.04 -4.87
CA SER A 41 12.84 6.28 -4.56
C SER A 41 13.54 6.89 -5.77
N VAL A 42 14.34 7.94 -5.56
CA VAL A 42 15.08 8.62 -6.66
C VAL A 42 16.57 8.29 -6.63
N ASN A 43 17.18 8.22 -5.44
CA ASN A 43 18.64 8.16 -5.30
C ASN A 43 19.13 7.08 -4.32
N PHE A 44 18.31 6.06 -4.01
CA PHE A 44 18.74 5.01 -3.08
C PHE A 44 19.51 3.88 -3.78
N GLU A 45 20.71 3.62 -3.30
CA GLU A 45 21.57 2.50 -3.71
C GLU A 45 21.90 1.66 -2.47
N GLY A 46 21.76 0.33 -2.55
CA GLY A 46 22.06 -0.59 -1.46
C GLY A 46 21.18 -1.85 -1.43
N PRO A 47 21.43 -2.80 -0.50
CA PRO A 47 20.70 -4.08 -0.41
C PRO A 47 19.19 -3.91 -0.17
N GLU A 48 18.80 -2.86 0.54
CA GLU A 48 17.40 -2.54 0.85
C GLU A 48 16.76 -1.60 -0.19
N LYS A 49 17.32 -1.54 -1.41
CA LYS A 49 16.78 -0.68 -2.46
C LYS A 49 15.33 -1.04 -2.75
N TRP A 50 14.48 -0.03 -2.72
CA TRP A 50 13.07 -0.09 -3.07
C TRP A 50 12.78 0.96 -4.14
N ASP A 51 11.74 0.74 -4.94
CA ASP A 51 11.34 1.60 -6.05
C ASP A 51 10.08 2.40 -5.69
N VAL A 52 9.11 1.76 -5.04
CA VAL A 52 7.83 2.35 -4.62
C VAL A 52 7.59 2.09 -3.15
N MET A 53 7.13 3.11 -2.42
CA MET A 53 6.69 2.99 -1.04
C MET A 53 5.27 3.54 -0.91
N TYR A 54 4.44 2.89 -0.13
CA TYR A 54 3.20 3.49 0.35
C TYR A 54 3.04 3.39 1.86
N VAL A 55 2.36 4.38 2.43
CA VAL A 55 2.08 4.48 3.87
C VAL A 55 0.58 4.70 4.03
N LEU A 56 -0.04 3.97 4.95
CA LEU A 56 -1.44 4.15 5.34
C LEU A 56 -1.48 4.72 6.76
N HIS A 57 -2.29 5.74 6.97
CA HIS A 57 -2.46 6.38 8.27
C HIS A 57 -3.72 5.85 8.93
N PHE A 58 -3.59 5.25 10.10
CA PHE A 58 -4.71 4.80 10.91
C PHE A 58 -4.96 5.77 12.05
N LYS A 59 -6.22 5.96 12.43
CA LYS A 59 -6.58 6.87 13.54
C LYS A 59 -5.98 6.42 14.87
N ASN A 60 -5.88 5.11 15.10
CA ASN A 60 -5.32 4.51 16.30
C ASN A 60 -4.97 3.03 16.04
N MET A 61 -4.32 2.40 17.02
CA MET A 61 -3.91 0.99 16.95
C MET A 61 -5.08 0.00 16.98
N ALA A 62 -6.20 0.34 17.61
CA ALA A 62 -7.35 -0.56 17.73
C ALA A 62 -8.01 -0.85 16.38
N VAL A 63 -7.92 0.09 15.42
CA VAL A 63 -8.40 -0.14 14.05
C VAL A 63 -7.62 -1.27 13.37
N LEU A 64 -6.34 -1.50 13.72
CA LEU A 64 -5.54 -2.54 13.06
C LEU A 64 -6.08 -3.96 13.28
N ASP A 65 -6.74 -4.21 14.40
CA ASP A 65 -7.33 -5.52 14.72
C ASP A 65 -8.58 -5.83 13.88
N THR A 66 -9.22 -4.80 13.31
CA THR A 66 -10.52 -4.91 12.61
C THR A 66 -10.46 -4.44 11.16
N SER A 67 -9.36 -3.79 10.75
CA SER A 67 -9.26 -3.10 9.47
C SER A 67 -9.39 -4.04 8.29
N ALA A 68 -8.86 -5.28 8.38
CA ALA A 68 -8.97 -6.27 7.32
C ALA A 68 -10.42 -6.65 7.03
N ASP A 69 -11.20 -6.96 8.07
CA ASP A 69 -12.61 -7.34 7.94
C ASP A 69 -13.46 -6.16 7.43
N LEU A 70 -13.17 -4.94 7.89
CA LEU A 70 -13.82 -3.73 7.42
C LEU A 70 -13.47 -3.39 5.96
N ALA A 71 -12.24 -3.67 5.53
CA ALA A 71 -11.76 -3.37 4.19
C ALA A 71 -12.24 -4.39 3.15
N GLU A 72 -12.45 -5.65 3.51
CA GLU A 72 -12.83 -6.71 2.59
C GLU A 72 -14.05 -6.38 1.69
N PRO A 73 -15.21 -5.90 2.20
CA PRO A 73 -16.32 -5.52 1.33
C PRO A 73 -16.01 -4.31 0.42
N ILE A 74 -15.09 -3.43 0.83
CA ILE A 74 -14.62 -2.30 0.02
C ILE A 74 -13.74 -2.81 -1.12
N ILE A 75 -12.77 -3.66 -0.78
CA ILE A 75 -11.87 -4.31 -1.73
C ILE A 75 -12.69 -5.09 -2.77
N ALA A 76 -13.67 -5.89 -2.34
CA ALA A 76 -14.54 -6.64 -3.25
C ALA A 76 -15.27 -5.72 -4.25
N LYS A 77 -15.79 -4.57 -3.80
CA LYS A 77 -16.41 -3.56 -4.68
C LYS A 77 -15.44 -2.95 -5.66
N VAL A 78 -14.20 -2.64 -5.24
CA VAL A 78 -13.18 -2.03 -6.10
C VAL A 78 -12.75 -2.99 -7.22
N TYR A 79 -12.60 -4.27 -6.92
CA TYR A 79 -12.22 -5.27 -7.92
C TYR A 79 -13.40 -5.74 -8.79
N GLY A 80 -14.63 -5.63 -8.30
CA GLY A 80 -15.86 -5.95 -9.02
C GLY A 80 -16.16 -7.45 -9.15
N SER A 81 -15.13 -8.30 -9.26
CA SER A 81 -15.27 -9.76 -9.21
C SER A 81 -14.07 -10.45 -8.55
N PRO A 82 -14.26 -11.66 -7.98
CA PRO A 82 -13.16 -12.46 -7.44
C PRO A 82 -12.11 -12.83 -8.48
N GLU A 83 -12.52 -13.13 -9.71
CA GLU A 83 -11.63 -13.48 -10.82
C GLU A 83 -10.72 -12.32 -11.17
N LYS A 84 -11.29 -11.10 -11.23
CA LYS A 84 -10.50 -9.91 -11.51
C LYS A 84 -9.50 -9.61 -10.39
N ARG A 85 -9.91 -9.79 -9.13
CA ARG A 85 -9.00 -9.68 -7.98
C ARG A 85 -7.86 -10.69 -8.07
N ALA A 86 -8.17 -11.96 -8.38
CA ALA A 86 -7.16 -13.01 -8.50
C ALA A 86 -6.16 -12.73 -9.62
N GLU A 87 -6.62 -12.26 -10.79
CA GLU A 87 -5.78 -11.86 -11.91
C GLU A 87 -4.78 -10.76 -11.50
N VAL A 88 -5.28 -9.70 -10.84
CA VAL A 88 -4.45 -8.57 -10.40
C VAL A 88 -3.48 -9.00 -9.30
N LEU A 89 -3.90 -9.84 -8.35
CA LEU A 89 -3.01 -10.34 -7.29
C LEU A 89 -1.89 -11.22 -7.85
N ARG A 90 -2.18 -12.06 -8.85
CA ARG A 90 -1.16 -12.83 -9.56
C ARG A 90 -0.18 -11.89 -10.29
N MET A 91 -0.69 -10.91 -11.03
CA MET A 91 0.13 -9.91 -11.71
C MET A 91 1.05 -9.16 -10.74
N ARG A 92 0.54 -8.79 -9.56
CA ARG A 92 1.34 -8.19 -8.49
C ARG A 92 2.43 -9.13 -8.00
N ALA A 93 2.11 -10.39 -7.72
CA ALA A 93 3.06 -11.38 -7.24
C ALA A 93 4.20 -11.66 -8.25
N GLU A 94 3.89 -11.61 -9.55
CA GLU A 94 4.86 -11.84 -10.64
C GLU A 94 5.69 -10.58 -11.00
N SER A 95 5.37 -9.41 -10.44
CA SER A 95 6.00 -8.12 -10.78
C SER A 95 6.68 -7.42 -9.60
N THR A 96 6.44 -7.87 -8.37
CA THR A 96 6.80 -7.13 -7.15
C THR A 96 7.50 -8.01 -6.13
N GLU A 97 8.55 -7.48 -5.51
CA GLU A 97 9.13 -7.98 -4.26
C GLU A 97 8.80 -7.01 -3.11
N VAL A 98 8.38 -7.54 -1.96
CA VAL A 98 8.19 -6.73 -0.75
C VAL A 98 9.55 -6.59 -0.05
N VAL A 99 10.11 -5.39 -0.03
CA VAL A 99 11.39 -5.10 0.63
C VAL A 99 11.20 -5.03 2.14
N SER A 100 10.16 -4.30 2.59
CA SER A 100 9.79 -4.25 4.00
C SER A 100 8.32 -3.87 4.20
N SER A 101 7.77 -4.28 5.35
CA SER A 101 6.49 -3.80 5.86
C SER A 101 6.65 -3.48 7.34
N GLU A 102 6.42 -2.23 7.70
CA GLU A 102 6.77 -1.69 9.01
C GLU A 102 5.54 -0.99 9.58
N LEU A 103 5.25 -1.26 10.86
CA LEU A 103 4.30 -0.47 11.64
C LEU A 103 5.08 0.61 12.39
N VAL A 104 4.80 1.86 12.06
CA VAL A 104 5.49 3.03 12.62
C VAL A 104 4.53 3.89 13.42
N ARG A 105 5.05 4.58 14.45
CA ARG A 105 4.32 5.62 15.18
C ARG A 105 5.02 6.95 14.99
N GLU A 106 4.26 7.96 14.59
CA GLU A 106 4.77 9.32 14.51
C GLU A 106 5.11 9.85 15.91
N ILE A 107 6.24 10.55 16.02
CA ILE A 107 6.63 11.29 17.21
C ILE A 107 6.60 12.78 16.87
N GLN A 108 5.80 13.55 17.60
CA GLN A 108 5.79 15.00 17.48
C GLN A 108 6.67 15.63 18.56
N LEU A 109 7.78 16.23 18.12
CA LEU A 109 8.71 16.92 18.99
C LEU A 109 8.35 18.41 19.11
N LYS A 110 8.46 18.95 20.32
CA LYS A 110 8.33 20.40 20.52
C LYS A 110 9.64 21.08 20.10
N PRO A 111 9.59 22.23 19.38
CA PRO A 111 10.78 23.02 19.13
C PRO A 111 11.48 23.40 20.44
N VAL A 112 12.81 23.41 20.42
CA VAL A 112 13.60 24.03 21.50
C VAL A 112 13.46 25.57 21.35
N PRO A 113 13.30 26.33 22.44
CA PRO A 113 13.18 27.79 22.40
C PRO A 113 14.33 28.49 21.67
#